data_AF-A0A1C5M9L3-F1
#
_entry.id   AF-A0A1C5M9L3-F1
#
_cell.length_a   1.000
_cell.length_b   1.000
_cell.length_c   1.000
_cell.angle_alpha   90.00
_cell.angle_beta   90.00
_cell.angle_gamma   90.00
#
_symmetry.space_group_name_H-M   'P 1'
#
loop_
_entity.id
_entity.type
_entity.pdbx_description
1 polymer ?
#
loop_
_entity_poly.entity_id
_entity_poly.type
_entity_poly.pdbx_seq_one_letter_code
_entity_poly.pdbx_strand_id
1 'polypeptide(L)'
;MLNIEQILTEFNVEIPDGKKEEFVKKVLENYKTVAEYQKVTKKRDELKESLDNVQGELEKFKDVDVDNLKSQISTLTTQLADEKNAREKDAEKARIEKNVSEFLAEKKFVNQFTEKTIRESLITELDKDTAKGRSIEDIFTDLITDEEGHEIENILVNSNGKKKPFFTNGGSGNNGGKSGHQKLSEMTLDARMALKKKDPELYAAMKQDK
;
A
#
# COMPACT_ATOMS: atom_id res chain seq x y z
N MET A 1 40.10 -41.23 59.45
CA MET A 1 40.03 -42.47 58.66
C MET A 1 41.25 -43.29 59.02
N LEU A 2 41.07 -44.55 59.42
CA LEU A 2 42.19 -45.40 59.82
C LEU A 2 42.92 -45.88 58.56
N ASN A 3 44.25 -45.88 58.57
CA ASN A 3 45.02 -46.51 57.49
C ASN A 3 44.97 -48.04 57.65
N ILE A 4 45.32 -48.79 56.60
CA ILE A 4 45.24 -50.26 56.63
C ILE A 4 46.13 -50.87 57.72
N GLU A 5 47.26 -50.23 58.06
CA GLU A 5 48.18 -50.70 59.11
C GLU A 5 47.59 -50.55 60.52
N GLN A 6 46.90 -49.44 60.78
CA GLN A 6 46.18 -49.17 62.03
C GLN A 6 45.04 -50.17 62.22
N ILE A 7 44.29 -50.45 61.15
CA ILE A 7 43.22 -51.47 61.17
C ILE A 7 43.82 -52.84 61.51
N LEU A 8 44.91 -53.25 60.84
CA LEU A 8 45.56 -54.54 61.12
C LEU A 8 46.06 -54.63 62.57
N THR A 9 46.62 -53.53 63.09
CA THR A 9 47.11 -53.43 64.47
C THR A 9 45.97 -53.55 65.49
N GLU A 10 44.81 -52.93 65.23
CA GLU A 10 43.60 -53.05 66.08
C GLU A 10 43.12 -54.52 66.21
N PHE A 11 43.37 -55.35 65.20
CA PHE A 11 43.07 -56.78 65.22
C PHE A 11 44.25 -57.67 65.68
N ASN A 12 45.31 -57.08 66.24
CA ASN A 12 46.55 -57.77 66.63
C ASN A 12 47.23 -58.54 65.48
N VAL A 13 47.15 -58.02 64.25
CA VAL A 13 47.84 -58.58 63.07
C VAL A 13 49.06 -57.73 62.74
N GLU A 14 50.25 -58.32 62.89
CA GLU A 14 51.53 -57.66 62.59
C GLU A 14 52.01 -57.99 61.18
N ILE A 15 52.41 -56.96 60.43
CA ILE A 15 53.09 -57.13 59.15
C ILE A 15 54.59 -57.37 59.43
N PRO A 16 55.21 -58.42 58.85
CA PRO A 16 56.63 -58.70 59.04
C PRO A 16 57.54 -57.50 58.72
N ASP A 17 58.63 -57.36 59.47
CA ASP A 17 59.60 -56.29 59.27
C ASP A 17 60.20 -56.35 57.85
N GLY A 18 60.27 -55.18 57.21
CA GLY A 18 60.70 -55.04 55.81
C GLY A 18 59.63 -55.32 54.75
N LYS A 19 58.42 -55.79 55.11
CA LYS A 19 57.31 -56.06 54.15
C LYS A 19 56.23 -54.97 54.12
N LYS A 20 56.26 -54.02 55.05
CA LYS A 20 55.22 -52.97 55.22
C LYS A 20 54.98 -52.16 53.95
N GLU A 21 56.04 -51.65 53.33
CA GLU A 21 55.93 -50.87 52.10
C GLU A 21 55.35 -51.67 50.93
N GLU A 22 55.79 -52.93 50.74
CA GLU A 22 55.28 -53.80 49.67
C GLU A 22 53.78 -54.14 49.88
N PHE A 23 53.38 -54.36 51.14
CA PHE A 23 51.99 -54.61 51.51
C PHE A 23 51.11 -53.40 51.24
N VAL A 24 51.48 -52.23 51.76
CA VAL A 24 50.73 -50.97 51.54
C VAL A 24 50.60 -50.67 50.06
N LYS A 25 51.67 -50.86 49.28
CA LYS A 25 51.64 -50.70 47.83
C LYS A 25 50.61 -51.63 47.17
N LYS A 26 50.64 -52.93 47.47
CA LYS A 26 49.65 -53.89 46.91
C LYS A 26 48.21 -53.56 47.33
N VAL A 27 48.00 -53.08 48.54
CA VAL A 27 46.66 -52.64 48.99
C VAL A 27 46.19 -51.42 48.19
N LEU A 28 47.04 -50.40 48.01
CA LEU A 28 46.67 -49.19 47.26
C LEU A 28 46.51 -49.42 45.74
N GLU A 29 47.18 -50.44 45.20
CA GLU A 29 47.03 -50.88 43.80
C GLU A 29 45.68 -51.58 43.54
N ASN A 30 45.17 -52.35 44.51
CA ASN A 30 43.97 -53.19 44.32
C ASN A 30 42.72 -52.63 45.00
N TYR A 31 42.87 -51.78 46.02
CA TYR A 31 41.80 -51.29 46.84
C TYR A 31 41.87 -49.77 46.99
N LYS A 32 40.70 -49.15 47.01
CA LYS A 32 40.53 -47.73 47.33
C LYS A 32 39.95 -47.58 48.72
N THR A 33 40.36 -46.51 49.39
CA THR A 33 39.78 -46.16 50.68
C THR A 33 38.32 -45.73 50.48
N VAL A 34 37.48 -45.93 51.49
CA VAL A 34 36.09 -45.41 51.51
C VAL A 34 36.03 -43.90 51.21
N ALA A 35 37.02 -43.09 51.62
CA ALA A 35 37.06 -41.66 51.34
C ALA A 35 37.30 -41.36 49.85
N GLU A 36 38.19 -42.11 49.19
CA GLU A 36 38.40 -41.99 47.74
C GLU A 36 37.15 -42.43 46.97
N TYR A 37 36.51 -43.53 47.40
CA TYR A 37 35.26 -43.99 46.80
C TYR A 37 34.16 -42.93 46.95
N GLN A 38 33.91 -42.42 48.17
CA GLN A 38 32.93 -41.36 48.41
C GLN A 38 33.21 -40.10 47.59
N LYS A 39 34.48 -39.72 47.40
CA LYS A 39 34.87 -38.58 46.55
C LYS A 39 34.48 -38.82 45.09
N VAL A 40 34.71 -40.03 44.56
CA VAL A 40 34.32 -40.39 43.20
C VAL A 40 32.80 -40.47 43.06
N THR A 41 32.10 -41.08 44.01
CA THR A 41 30.64 -41.16 44.04
C THR A 41 30.00 -39.78 44.06
N LYS A 42 30.48 -38.88 44.92
CA LYS A 42 29.98 -37.50 45.00
C LYS A 42 30.16 -36.76 43.68
N LYS A 43 31.35 -36.85 43.07
CA LYS A 43 31.60 -36.25 41.75
C LYS A 43 30.69 -36.83 40.67
N ARG A 44 30.44 -38.14 40.70
CA ARG A 44 29.52 -38.80 39.78
C ARG A 44 28.10 -38.28 39.96
N ASP A 45 27.64 -38.13 41.19
CA ASP A 45 26.30 -37.60 41.49
C ASP A 45 26.16 -36.15 41.05
N GLU A 46 27.15 -35.31 41.33
CA GLU A 46 27.20 -33.91 40.86
C GLU A 46 27.15 -33.83 39.32
N LEU A 47 27.92 -34.67 38.62
CA LEU A 47 27.90 -34.72 37.15
C LEU A 47 26.57 -35.22 36.61
N LYS A 48 25.96 -36.21 37.27
CA LYS A 48 24.66 -36.73 36.88
C LYS A 48 23.58 -35.68 37.02
N GLU A 49 23.55 -34.95 38.13
CA GLU A 49 22.62 -33.85 38.36
C GLU A 49 22.80 -32.75 37.30
N SER A 50 24.04 -32.37 37.00
CA SER A 50 24.34 -31.39 35.94
C SER A 50 23.86 -31.87 34.57
N LEU A 51 24.01 -33.15 34.26
CA LEU A 51 23.60 -33.73 32.99
C LEU A 51 22.07 -33.77 32.87
N ASP A 52 21.39 -34.23 33.91
CA ASP A 52 19.92 -34.29 33.97
C ASP A 52 19.32 -32.87 33.83
N ASN A 53 19.95 -31.85 34.45
CA ASN A 53 19.55 -30.44 34.28
C ASN A 53 19.72 -29.93 32.84
N VAL A 54 20.88 -30.16 32.22
CA VAL A 54 21.15 -29.74 30.83
C VAL A 54 20.20 -30.44 29.85
N GLN A 55 19.91 -31.72 30.06
CA GLN A 55 18.92 -32.44 29.27
C GLN A 55 17.53 -31.83 29.42
N GLY A 56 17.11 -31.52 30.65
CA GLY A 56 15.83 -30.86 30.92
C GLY A 56 15.69 -29.48 30.26
N GLU A 57 16.79 -28.71 30.16
CA GLU A 57 16.79 -27.46 29.40
C GLU A 57 16.69 -27.69 27.90
N LEU A 58 17.38 -28.70 27.37
CA LEU A 58 17.36 -29.03 25.94
C LEU A 58 15.98 -29.53 25.47
N GLU A 59 15.26 -30.29 26.31
CA GLU A 59 13.89 -30.73 26.04
C GLU A 59 12.96 -29.55 25.72
N LYS A 60 13.14 -28.40 26.38
CA LYS A 60 12.31 -27.20 26.15
C LYS A 60 12.41 -26.65 24.73
N PHE A 61 13.45 -27.02 23.98
CA PHE A 61 13.69 -26.55 22.61
C PHE A 61 13.36 -27.60 21.54
N LYS A 62 13.01 -28.84 21.89
CA LYS A 62 12.80 -29.91 20.91
C LYS A 62 11.66 -29.64 19.94
N ASP A 63 10.58 -29.05 20.42
CA ASP A 63 9.39 -28.76 19.63
C ASP A 63 9.46 -27.37 18.97
N VAL A 64 10.57 -26.64 19.14
CA VAL A 64 10.77 -25.34 18.49
C VAL A 64 11.10 -25.56 17.03
N ASP A 65 10.14 -25.23 16.17
CA ASP A 65 10.33 -25.22 14.72
C ASP A 65 11.10 -23.96 14.29
N VAL A 66 12.43 -24.08 14.31
CA VAL A 66 13.35 -23.00 13.93
C VAL A 66 13.17 -22.58 12.47
N ASP A 67 12.80 -23.50 11.59
CA ASP A 67 12.64 -23.19 10.17
C ASP A 67 11.33 -22.43 9.91
N ASN A 68 10.26 -22.78 10.63
CA ASN A 68 9.03 -21.98 10.65
C ASN A 68 9.29 -20.57 11.18
N LEU A 69 9.99 -20.43 12.31
CA LEU A 69 10.34 -19.12 12.87
C LEU A 69 11.15 -18.27 11.89
N LYS A 70 12.15 -18.85 11.22
CA LYS A 70 12.90 -18.15 10.17
C LYS A 70 12.02 -17.71 9.00
N SER A 71 11.10 -18.58 8.57
CA SER A 71 10.14 -18.28 7.50
C SER A 71 9.20 -17.11 7.87
N GLN A 72 8.69 -17.12 9.11
CA GLN A 72 7.87 -16.02 9.64
C GLN A 72 8.66 -14.71 9.70
N ILE A 73 9.90 -14.73 10.20
CA ILE A 73 10.77 -13.55 10.25
C ILE A 73 11.00 -12.99 8.85
N SER A 74 11.30 -13.84 7.87
CA SER A 74 11.48 -13.40 6.48
C SER A 74 10.21 -12.76 5.93
N THR A 75 9.06 -13.40 6.15
CA THR A 75 7.76 -12.89 5.67
C THR A 75 7.43 -11.54 6.27
N LEU A 76 7.54 -11.40 7.60
CA LEU A 76 7.27 -10.16 8.31
C LEU A 76 8.25 -9.04 7.89
N THR A 77 9.50 -9.38 7.62
CA THR A 77 10.50 -8.40 7.14
C THR A 77 10.13 -7.86 5.77
N THR A 78 9.72 -8.72 4.84
CA THR A 78 9.24 -8.31 3.51
C THR A 78 7.98 -7.46 3.62
N GLN A 79 6.98 -7.91 4.39
CA GLN A 79 5.73 -7.16 4.59
C GLN A 79 5.99 -5.77 5.19
N LEU A 80 6.93 -5.66 6.14
CA LEU A 80 7.29 -4.38 6.74
C LEU A 80 7.95 -3.43 5.73
N ALA A 81 8.80 -3.95 4.84
CA ALA A 81 9.41 -3.14 3.79
C ALA A 81 8.38 -2.65 2.76
N ASP A 82 7.47 -3.55 2.34
CA ASP A 82 6.40 -3.22 1.40
C ASP A 82 5.43 -2.18 1.97
N GLU A 83 5.02 -2.34 3.23
CA GLU A 83 4.16 -1.37 3.93
C GLU A 83 4.82 0.00 4.05
N LYS A 84 6.12 0.07 4.35
CA LYS A 84 6.86 1.34 4.39
C LYS A 84 6.87 2.03 3.02
N ASN A 85 7.21 1.29 1.96
CA ASN A 85 7.21 1.81 0.61
C ASN A 85 5.81 2.29 0.17
N ALA A 86 4.76 1.54 0.53
CA ALA A 86 3.37 1.92 0.25
C ALA A 86 3.00 3.22 0.96
N ARG A 87 3.31 3.35 2.26
CA ARG A 87 3.04 4.58 3.03
C ARG A 87 3.81 5.78 2.53
N GLU A 88 5.06 5.60 2.10
CA GLU A 88 5.85 6.67 1.50
C GLU A 88 5.23 7.16 0.19
N LYS A 89 4.76 6.24 -0.68
CA LYS A 89 4.03 6.59 -1.91
C LYS A 89 2.70 7.30 -1.61
N ASP A 90 1.93 6.80 -0.65
CA ASP A 90 0.65 7.41 -0.25
C ASP A 90 0.85 8.81 0.34
N ALA A 91 1.88 8.99 1.18
CA ALA A 91 2.23 10.29 1.74
C ALA A 91 2.66 11.28 0.66
N GLU A 92 3.46 10.84 -0.33
CA GLU A 92 3.88 11.69 -1.44
C GLU A 92 2.70 12.06 -2.33
N LYS A 93 1.82 11.11 -2.64
CA LYS A 93 0.59 11.39 -3.38
C LYS A 93 -0.29 12.40 -2.66
N ALA A 94 -0.50 12.24 -1.35
CA ALA A 94 -1.27 13.18 -0.55
C ALA A 94 -0.62 14.58 -0.52
N ARG A 95 0.72 14.65 -0.52
CA ARG A 95 1.48 15.91 -0.61
C ARG A 95 1.28 16.59 -1.97
N ILE A 96 1.38 15.83 -3.07
CA ILE A 96 1.13 16.33 -4.43
C ILE A 96 -0.31 16.86 -4.54
N GLU A 97 -1.30 16.08 -4.10
CA GLU A 97 -2.72 16.46 -4.13
C GLU A 97 -2.98 17.76 -3.35
N LYS A 98 -2.36 17.92 -2.19
CA LYS A 98 -2.44 19.15 -1.39
C LYS A 98 -1.81 20.33 -2.13
N ASN A 99 -0.58 20.18 -2.62
CA ASN A 99 0.13 21.26 -3.32
C ASN A 99 -0.61 21.70 -4.60
N VAL A 100 -1.12 20.75 -5.38
CA VAL A 100 -1.96 21.04 -6.56
C VAL A 100 -3.22 21.80 -6.15
N SER A 101 -3.88 21.38 -5.06
CA SER A 101 -5.07 22.06 -4.57
C SER A 101 -4.81 23.50 -4.16
N GLU A 102 -3.70 23.75 -3.46
CA GLU A 102 -3.27 25.09 -3.06
C GLU A 102 -2.92 25.95 -4.28
N PHE A 103 -2.15 25.42 -5.23
CA PHE A 103 -1.76 26.11 -6.46
C PHE A 103 -2.95 26.51 -7.34
N LEU A 104 -3.92 25.60 -7.50
CA LEU A 104 -5.11 25.81 -8.32
C LEU A 104 -6.15 26.73 -7.64
N ALA A 105 -6.13 26.85 -6.31
CA ALA A 105 -7.07 27.71 -5.58
C ALA A 105 -6.95 29.20 -5.97
N GLU A 106 -5.77 29.62 -6.42
CA GLU A 106 -5.53 30.98 -6.92
C GLU A 106 -6.04 31.21 -8.34
N LYS A 107 -6.40 30.15 -9.07
CA LYS A 107 -6.79 30.20 -10.48
C LYS A 107 -8.31 30.23 -10.63
N LYS A 108 -8.80 31.01 -11.60
CA LYS A 108 -10.23 31.09 -11.92
C LYS A 108 -10.50 30.34 -13.20
N PHE A 109 -11.07 29.14 -13.08
CA PHE A 109 -11.47 28.32 -14.23
C PHE A 109 -12.83 28.74 -14.77
N VAL A 110 -13.05 28.51 -16.07
CA VAL A 110 -14.34 28.83 -16.71
C VAL A 110 -15.52 28.02 -16.16
N ASN A 111 -15.25 26.82 -15.66
CA ASN A 111 -16.21 25.93 -15.04
C ASN A 111 -15.48 24.85 -14.18
N GLN A 112 -16.24 24.12 -13.36
CA GLN A 112 -15.71 23.08 -12.47
C GLN A 112 -15.19 21.84 -13.20
N PHE A 113 -15.69 21.54 -14.41
CA PHE A 113 -15.22 20.39 -15.20
C PHE A 113 -13.80 20.61 -15.71
N THR A 114 -13.51 21.81 -16.21
CA THR A 114 -12.17 22.22 -16.64
C THR A 114 -11.20 22.18 -15.47
N GLU A 115 -11.57 22.76 -14.32
CA GLU A 115 -10.74 22.69 -13.10
C GLU A 115 -10.43 21.24 -12.72
N LYS A 116 -11.44 20.37 -12.67
CA LYS A 116 -11.27 18.97 -12.32
C LYS A 116 -10.33 18.25 -13.30
N THR A 117 -10.50 18.48 -14.59
CA THR A 117 -9.69 17.83 -15.65
C THR A 117 -8.23 18.28 -15.56
N ILE A 118 -7.99 19.58 -15.37
CA ILE A 118 -6.63 20.13 -15.21
C ILE A 118 -5.99 19.64 -13.91
N ARG A 119 -6.75 19.58 -12.82
CA ARG A 119 -6.30 19.01 -11.54
C ARG A 119 -5.86 17.55 -11.69
N GLU A 120 -6.68 16.70 -12.30
CA GLU A 120 -6.36 15.28 -12.53
C GLU A 120 -5.14 15.12 -13.45
N SER A 121 -5.04 15.93 -14.50
CA SER A 121 -3.90 15.92 -15.42
C SER A 121 -2.61 16.37 -14.74
N LEU A 122 -2.68 17.41 -13.91
CA LEU A 122 -1.53 17.94 -13.17
C LEU A 122 -1.03 16.96 -12.11
N ILE A 123 -1.93 16.31 -11.37
CA ILE A 123 -1.55 15.23 -10.43
C ILE A 123 -0.87 14.08 -11.19
N THR A 124 -1.42 13.68 -12.33
CA THR A 124 -0.88 12.59 -13.16
C THR A 124 0.50 12.93 -13.71
N GLU A 125 0.72 14.17 -14.15
CA GLU A 125 2.02 14.60 -14.68
C GLU A 125 3.06 14.74 -13.56
N LEU A 126 2.66 15.23 -12.38
CA LEU A 126 3.54 15.33 -11.21
C LEU A 126 3.94 13.97 -10.62
N ASP A 127 3.14 12.92 -10.84
CA ASP A 127 3.47 11.54 -10.44
C ASP A 127 4.55 10.90 -11.34
N LYS A 128 4.83 11.48 -12.52
CA LYS A 128 5.84 10.96 -13.44
C LYS A 128 7.24 11.42 -13.05
N ASP A 129 8.23 10.57 -13.32
CA ASP A 129 9.65 10.91 -13.15
C ASP A 129 10.09 12.13 -13.97
N THR A 130 9.40 12.42 -15.08
CA THR A 130 9.66 13.58 -15.95
C THR A 130 9.34 14.93 -15.29
N ALA A 131 8.51 14.95 -14.25
CA ALA A 131 8.20 16.15 -13.50
C ALA A 131 9.26 16.50 -12.43
N LYS A 132 10.18 15.58 -12.13
CA LYS A 132 11.23 15.82 -11.12
C LYS A 132 12.11 17.01 -11.53
N GLY A 133 12.12 18.05 -10.70
CA GLY A 133 12.90 19.26 -10.92
C GLY A 133 12.20 20.33 -11.77
N ARG A 134 10.97 20.07 -12.23
CA ARG A 134 10.10 21.07 -12.87
C ARG A 134 9.21 21.75 -11.84
N SER A 135 8.83 23.01 -12.08
CA SER A 135 7.84 23.68 -11.23
C SER A 135 6.41 23.24 -11.57
N ILE A 136 5.50 23.36 -10.61
CA ILE A 136 4.07 23.08 -10.83
C ILE A 136 3.51 24.07 -11.87
N GLU A 137 4.00 25.31 -11.84
CA GLU A 137 3.71 26.36 -12.80
C GLU A 137 4.07 25.95 -14.23
N ASP A 138 5.29 25.46 -14.47
CA ASP A 138 5.74 25.07 -15.82
C ASP A 138 4.88 23.94 -16.38
N ILE A 139 4.61 22.92 -15.55
CA ILE A 139 3.77 21.78 -15.95
C ILE A 139 2.33 22.24 -16.20
N PHE A 140 1.81 23.13 -15.37
CA PHE A 140 0.49 23.70 -15.57
C PHE A 140 0.42 24.50 -16.87
N THR A 141 1.42 25.35 -17.16
CA THR A 141 1.49 26.12 -18.40
C THR A 141 1.50 25.19 -19.61
N ASP A 142 2.35 24.15 -19.62
CA ASP A 142 2.36 23.16 -20.70
C ASP A 142 0.99 22.48 -20.91
N LEU A 143 0.26 22.21 -19.82
CA LEU A 143 -1.06 21.58 -19.89
C LEU A 143 -2.16 22.51 -20.43
N ILE A 144 -1.98 23.83 -20.30
CA ILE A 144 -2.95 24.81 -20.78
C ILE A 144 -2.52 25.47 -22.08
N THR A 145 -1.35 25.15 -22.64
CA THR A 145 -0.91 25.64 -23.95
C THR A 145 -1.02 24.56 -25.03
N ASP A 146 -1.28 24.98 -26.26
CA ASP A 146 -1.22 24.10 -27.43
C ASP A 146 0.23 23.87 -27.91
N GLU A 147 0.38 23.05 -28.96
CA GLU A 147 1.69 22.73 -29.56
C GLU A 147 2.40 23.97 -30.16
N GLU A 148 1.68 25.06 -30.37
CA GLU A 148 2.17 26.33 -30.91
C GLU A 148 2.53 27.33 -29.78
N GLY A 149 2.32 26.95 -28.51
CA GLY A 149 2.62 27.75 -27.32
C GLY A 149 1.53 28.78 -26.97
N HIS A 150 0.34 28.67 -27.57
CA HIS A 150 -0.80 29.52 -27.26
C HIS A 150 -1.69 28.88 -26.19
N GLU A 151 -2.21 29.69 -25.26
CA GLU A 151 -3.16 29.18 -24.26
C GLU A 151 -4.43 28.64 -24.92
N ILE A 152 -4.80 27.42 -24.59
CA ILE A 152 -6.03 26.76 -25.02
C ILE A 152 -7.22 27.61 -24.59
N GLU A 153 -8.12 27.90 -25.54
CA GLU A 153 -9.28 28.74 -25.27
C GLU A 153 -10.20 28.13 -24.19
N ASN A 154 -10.81 29.01 -23.40
CA ASN A 154 -11.80 28.65 -22.37
C ASN A 154 -11.25 27.70 -21.29
N ILE A 155 -9.97 27.79 -20.93
CA ILE A 155 -9.45 27.09 -19.74
C ILE A 155 -9.59 27.96 -18.49
N LEU A 156 -8.99 29.15 -18.51
CA LEU A 156 -9.10 30.16 -17.46
C LEU A 156 -10.12 31.24 -17.84
N VAL A 157 -10.68 31.91 -16.84
CA VAL A 157 -11.58 33.05 -17.04
C VAL A 157 -10.75 34.22 -17.57
N ASN A 158 -10.71 34.36 -18.89
CA ASN A 158 -10.21 35.58 -19.52
C ASN A 158 -11.19 36.73 -19.24
N SER A 159 -10.66 37.81 -18.66
CA SER A 159 -11.43 39.05 -18.42
C SER A 159 -11.94 39.69 -19.71
N ASN A 160 -11.43 39.26 -20.87
CA ASN A 160 -11.89 39.66 -22.18
C ASN A 160 -13.06 38.80 -22.65
N GLY A 161 -14.23 39.16 -22.12
CA GLY A 161 -15.52 38.74 -22.62
C GLY A 161 -15.98 37.43 -22.00
N LYS A 162 -16.84 37.55 -20.99
CA LYS A 162 -17.94 36.60 -20.84
C LYS A 162 -18.63 36.51 -22.21
N LYS A 163 -18.23 35.57 -23.07
CA LYS A 163 -19.12 35.11 -24.13
C LYS A 163 -20.29 34.54 -23.36
N LYS A 164 -21.36 35.36 -23.28
CA LYS A 164 -22.65 34.93 -22.74
C LYS A 164 -22.91 33.56 -23.36
N PRO A 165 -23.40 32.57 -22.59
CA PRO A 165 -23.82 31.32 -23.19
C PRO A 165 -24.71 31.66 -24.38
N PHE A 166 -24.24 31.36 -25.58
CA PHE A 166 -25.09 31.37 -26.75
C PHE A 166 -25.90 30.09 -26.61
N PHE A 167 -26.97 30.18 -25.83
CA PHE A 167 -28.08 29.31 -26.09
C PHE A 167 -28.45 29.63 -27.54
N THR A 168 -28.34 28.66 -28.43
CA THR A 168 -29.40 28.59 -29.42
C THR A 168 -30.66 28.51 -28.58
N ASN A 169 -31.33 29.64 -28.36
CA ASN A 169 -32.77 29.59 -28.22
C ASN A 169 -33.18 28.76 -29.43
N GLY A 170 -33.56 27.50 -29.21
CA GLY A 170 -34.47 26.84 -30.14
C GLY A 170 -35.53 27.89 -30.40
N GLY A 171 -35.57 28.37 -31.65
CA GLY A 171 -35.94 29.74 -31.94
C GLY A 171 -37.16 30.18 -31.16
N SER A 172 -37.04 31.29 -30.45
CA SER A 172 -38.18 32.22 -30.38
C SER A 172 -38.28 32.86 -31.77
N GLY A 173 -38.52 32.01 -32.77
CA GLY A 173 -39.23 32.43 -33.95
C GLY A 173 -40.63 32.63 -33.44
N ASN A 174 -41.03 33.90 -33.36
CA ASN A 174 -42.42 34.29 -33.34
C ASN A 174 -43.07 33.83 -34.65
N ASN A 175 -43.18 32.52 -34.86
CA ASN A 175 -44.04 31.91 -35.85
C ASN A 175 -45.37 31.68 -35.12
N GLY A 176 -46.13 32.75 -35.00
CA GLY A 176 -47.57 32.61 -35.22
C GLY A 176 -47.71 32.01 -36.62
N GLY A 177 -47.69 30.68 -36.68
CA GLY A 177 -47.92 29.94 -37.91
C GLY A 177 -49.27 30.39 -38.39
N LYS A 178 -49.28 31.22 -39.45
CA LYS A 178 -50.53 31.64 -40.08
C LYS A 178 -51.31 30.38 -40.38
N SER A 179 -52.53 30.28 -39.85
CA SER A 179 -53.39 29.14 -40.12
C SER A 179 -53.59 29.02 -41.63
N GLY A 180 -53.96 27.83 -42.10
CA GLY A 180 -54.28 27.61 -43.51
C GLY A 180 -55.23 28.68 -44.05
N HIS A 181 -56.17 29.14 -43.22
CA HIS A 181 -57.09 30.22 -43.57
C HIS A 181 -56.40 31.57 -43.82
N GLN A 182 -55.45 31.95 -42.96
CA GLN A 182 -54.68 33.18 -43.12
C GLN A 182 -53.76 33.12 -44.35
N LYS A 183 -53.10 31.98 -44.58
CA LYS A 183 -52.26 31.76 -45.78
C LYS A 183 -53.07 31.85 -47.07
N LEU A 184 -54.26 31.25 -47.10
CA LEU A 184 -55.18 31.43 -48.22
C LEU A 184 -55.57 32.89 -48.36
N SER A 185 -55.95 33.58 -47.28
CA SER A 185 -56.40 34.98 -47.32
C SER A 185 -55.39 35.98 -47.89
N GLU A 186 -54.10 35.66 -47.81
CA GLU A 186 -52.99 36.47 -48.33
C GLU A 186 -52.63 36.15 -49.79
N MET A 187 -53.04 34.99 -50.30
CA MET A 187 -52.87 34.65 -51.73
C MET A 187 -53.86 35.43 -52.59
N THR A 188 -53.43 35.82 -53.78
CA THR A 188 -54.32 36.40 -54.81
C THR A 188 -55.36 35.37 -55.26
N LEU A 189 -56.49 35.85 -55.83
CA LEU A 189 -57.56 34.97 -56.29
C LEU A 189 -57.05 33.93 -57.29
N ASP A 190 -56.18 34.34 -58.22
CA ASP A 190 -55.58 33.45 -59.23
C ASP A 190 -54.69 32.38 -58.60
N ALA A 191 -53.88 32.74 -57.59
CA ALA A 191 -53.04 31.80 -56.87
C ALA A 191 -53.88 30.77 -56.09
N ARG A 192 -55.00 31.18 -55.50
CA ARG A 192 -55.95 30.25 -54.85
C ARG A 192 -56.60 29.30 -55.85
N MET A 193 -56.99 29.80 -57.03
CA MET A 193 -57.60 28.98 -58.07
C MET A 193 -56.59 27.99 -58.67
N ALA A 194 -55.33 28.40 -58.86
CA ALA A 194 -54.24 27.53 -59.27
C ALA A 194 -53.96 26.44 -58.22
N LEU A 195 -53.92 26.80 -56.94
CA LEU A 195 -53.75 25.84 -55.85
C LEU A 195 -54.91 24.84 -55.79
N LYS A 196 -56.16 25.31 -55.89
CA LYS A 196 -57.34 24.45 -55.94
C LYS A 196 -57.34 23.48 -57.13
N LYS A 197 -56.78 23.90 -58.28
CA LYS A 197 -56.70 23.05 -59.47
C LYS A 197 -55.54 22.06 -59.42
N LYS A 198 -54.41 22.46 -58.82
CA LYS A 198 -53.19 21.65 -58.74
C LYS A 198 -53.22 20.66 -57.58
N ASP A 199 -53.78 21.07 -56.45
CA ASP A 199 -53.88 20.26 -55.23
C ASP A 199 -55.17 20.60 -54.46
N PRO A 200 -56.29 19.96 -54.82
CA PRO A 200 -57.59 20.21 -54.21
C PRO A 200 -57.64 19.85 -52.71
N GLU A 201 -56.88 18.84 -52.29
CA GLU A 201 -56.86 18.34 -50.91
C GLU A 201 -56.12 19.30 -49.99
N LEU A 202 -54.96 19.80 -50.42
CA LEU A 202 -54.23 20.82 -49.67
C LEU A 202 -55.03 22.12 -49.56
N TYR A 203 -55.72 22.52 -50.63
CA TYR A 203 -56.61 23.68 -50.60
C TYR A 203 -57.77 23.49 -49.61
N ALA A 204 -58.37 22.30 -49.55
CA ALA A 204 -59.44 21.98 -48.61
C ALA A 204 -58.95 21.94 -47.15
N ALA A 205 -57.78 21.34 -46.91
CA ALA A 205 -57.15 21.29 -45.59
C ALA A 205 -56.81 22.71 -45.08
N MET A 206 -56.24 23.56 -45.95
CA MET A 206 -55.96 24.95 -45.60
C MET A 206 -57.23 25.76 -45.31
N LYS A 207 -58.36 25.45 -45.96
CA LYS A 207 -59.65 26.10 -45.67
C LYS A 207 -60.27 25.64 -44.34
N GLN A 208 -59.89 24.47 -43.83
CA GLN A 208 -60.44 23.92 -42.58
C GLN A 208 -59.57 24.25 -41.35
N ASP A 209 -58.30 24.57 -41.56
CA ASP A 209 -57.34 25.00 -40.55
C ASP A 209 -57.55 26.48 -40.18
N LYS A 210 -58.15 26.73 -39.00
CA LYS A 210 -58.55 28.06 -38.50
C LYS A 210 -57.48 28.74 -37.67
#